data_AF-B1X0X4-F1
#
_entry.id   AF-B1X0X4-F1
#
_cell.length_a   1.000
_cell.length_b   1.000
_cell.length_c   1.000
_cell.angle_alpha   90.00
_cell.angle_beta   90.00
_cell.angle_gamma   90.00
#
_symmetry.space_group_name_H-M   'P 1'
#
loop_
_entity.id
_entity.type
_entity.pdbx_description
1 polymer ?
#
loop_
_entity_poly.entity_id
_entity_poly.type
_entity_poly.pdbx_seq_one_letter_code
_entity_poly.pdbx_strand_id
1 'polypeptide(L)'
;MLRHFIGLMSLSVALVPISVYAFPTSPQINKLAQRICQLPSQSPQAFQESMLKEMVQEMGGWMNQGSLSFEEMNNKDTLMQIGNEVAIEMYEICPGRVMELDNQYSNGAL
;
A
#
# COMPACT_ATOMS: atom_id res chain seq x y z
N MET A 1 5.46 -26.65 59.53
CA MET A 1 4.81 -25.36 59.18
C MET A 1 5.35 -24.97 57.80
N LEU A 2 4.69 -25.34 56.72
CA LEU A 2 3.53 -24.68 56.09
C LEU A 2 3.90 -23.36 55.37
N ARG A 3 3.84 -23.42 54.03
CA ARG A 3 3.65 -22.35 53.01
C ARG A 3 4.87 -21.46 52.67
N HIS A 4 5.52 -21.65 51.52
CA HIS A 4 5.10 -21.29 50.14
C HIS A 4 4.57 -19.87 50.00
N PHE A 5 5.40 -18.93 49.55
CA PHE A 5 4.96 -17.83 48.69
C PHE A 5 6.08 -17.52 47.68
N ILE A 6 6.03 -18.28 46.58
CA ILE A 6 6.66 -17.92 45.31
C ILE A 6 6.01 -16.59 44.90
N GLY A 7 6.77 -15.50 44.98
CA GLY A 7 6.35 -14.19 44.50
C GLY A 7 6.15 -14.27 42.99
N LEU A 8 4.90 -14.45 42.58
CA LEU A 8 4.46 -14.42 41.20
C LEU A 8 4.88 -13.10 40.55
N MET A 9 5.75 -13.23 39.55
CA MET A 9 5.94 -12.28 38.46
C MET A 9 4.58 -11.78 37.96
N SER A 10 4.19 -10.57 38.34
CA SER A 10 3.21 -9.80 37.58
C SER A 10 3.97 -8.88 36.63
N LEU A 11 4.56 -9.48 35.59
CA LEU A 11 4.94 -8.75 34.39
C LEU A 11 3.63 -8.38 33.66
N SER A 12 2.93 -7.40 34.21
CA SER A 12 1.79 -6.75 33.57
C SER A 12 2.35 -5.92 32.42
N VAL A 13 2.78 -6.58 31.37
CA VAL A 13 2.97 -5.95 30.07
C VAL A 13 1.58 -5.50 29.69
N ALA A 14 1.30 -4.23 29.97
CA ALA A 14 0.19 -3.53 29.37
C ALA A 14 0.37 -3.72 27.87
N LEU A 15 -0.42 -4.62 27.31
CA LEU A 15 -0.66 -4.74 25.88
C LEU A 15 -1.40 -3.46 25.50
N VAL A 16 -0.66 -2.34 25.46
CA VAL A 16 -1.07 -1.19 24.68
C VAL A 16 -1.27 -1.76 23.28
N PRO A 17 -2.44 -1.60 22.65
CA PRO A 17 -2.54 -1.91 21.24
C PRO A 17 -1.52 -0.99 20.58
N ILE A 18 -0.40 -1.58 20.16
CA ILE A 18 0.53 -0.92 19.26
C ILE A 18 -0.38 -0.58 18.09
N SER A 19 -0.68 0.70 17.91
CA SER A 19 -1.35 1.21 16.73
C SER A 19 -0.43 0.83 15.59
N VAL A 20 -0.63 -0.36 15.05
CA VAL A 20 0.01 -0.80 13.82
C VAL A 20 -0.63 0.14 12.81
N TYR A 21 0.07 1.22 12.48
CA TYR A 21 -0.24 2.01 11.31
C TYR A 21 -0.33 0.99 10.19
N ALA A 22 -1.54 0.74 9.72
CA ALA A 22 -1.80 -0.29 8.74
C ALA A 22 -1.48 0.37 7.40
N PHE A 23 -0.19 0.45 7.13
CA PHE A 23 0.35 0.91 5.87
C PHE A 23 0.91 -0.29 5.12
N PRO A 24 0.67 -0.41 3.81
CA PRO A 24 1.24 -1.47 3.00
C PRO A 24 2.76 -1.47 3.10
N THR A 25 3.33 -2.66 3.27
CA THR A 25 4.78 -2.86 3.35
C THR A 25 5.44 -2.59 2.00
N SER A 26 6.73 -2.22 2.01
CA SER A 26 7.50 -2.02 0.75
C SER A 26 7.40 -3.23 -0.22
N PRO A 27 7.46 -4.51 0.22
CA PRO A 27 7.24 -5.64 -0.68
C PRO A 27 5.85 -5.69 -1.32
N GLN A 28 4.80 -5.26 -0.61
CA GLN A 28 3.44 -5.17 -1.15
C GLN A 28 3.35 -4.08 -2.22
N ILE A 29 3.93 -2.91 -1.97
CA ILE A 29 4.00 -1.79 -2.93
C ILE A 29 4.81 -2.20 -4.17
N ASN A 30 6.00 -2.77 -3.98
CA ASN A 30 6.87 -3.21 -5.07
C ASN A 30 6.15 -4.24 -5.97
N LYS A 31 5.43 -5.19 -5.37
CA LYS A 31 4.64 -6.18 -6.12
C LYS A 31 3.53 -5.53 -6.95
N LEU A 32 2.83 -4.53 -6.40
CA LEU A 32 1.84 -3.76 -7.15
C LEU A 32 2.49 -3.00 -8.31
N ALA A 33 3.59 -2.30 -8.05
CA ALA A 33 4.34 -1.57 -9.07
C ALA A 33 4.78 -2.48 -10.22
N GLN A 34 5.34 -3.66 -9.92
CA GLN A 34 5.69 -4.67 -10.93
C GLN A 34 4.50 -5.09 -11.80
N ARG A 35 3.33 -5.32 -11.20
CA ARG A 35 2.12 -5.68 -11.97
C ARG A 35 1.66 -4.53 -12.87
N ILE A 36 1.66 -3.30 -12.36
CA ILE A 36 1.29 -2.11 -13.15
C ILE A 36 2.25 -1.93 -14.33
N CYS A 37 3.56 -2.11 -14.12
CA CYS A 37 4.56 -2.06 -15.18
C CYS A 37 4.33 -3.09 -16.29
N GLN A 38 3.65 -4.21 -16.01
CA GLN A 38 3.34 -5.26 -16.98
C GLN A 38 1.98 -5.07 -17.68
N LEU A 39 1.19 -4.07 -17.28
CA LEU A 39 -0.12 -3.84 -17.89
C LEU A 39 0.04 -3.41 -19.37
N PRO A 40 -0.76 -3.97 -20.29
CA PRO A 40 -0.71 -3.57 -21.69
C PRO A 40 -1.22 -2.13 -21.88
N SER A 41 -0.53 -1.34 -22.70
CA SER A 41 -1.00 -0.01 -23.13
C SER A 41 -1.58 -0.10 -24.53
N GLN A 42 -2.89 -0.25 -24.64
CA GLN A 42 -3.58 -0.06 -25.91
C GLN A 42 -3.83 1.43 -26.18
N SER A 43 -4.12 2.20 -25.13
CA SER A 43 -4.23 3.66 -25.13
C SER A 43 -3.88 4.21 -23.74
N PRO A 44 -3.60 5.53 -23.62
CA PRO A 44 -3.45 6.22 -22.33
C PRO A 44 -4.59 5.92 -21.36
N GLN A 45 -5.84 6.09 -21.82
CA GLN A 45 -7.02 5.94 -20.97
C GLN A 45 -7.22 4.48 -20.54
N ALA A 46 -7.05 3.53 -21.47
CA ALA A 46 -7.18 2.10 -21.14
C ALA A 46 -6.11 1.64 -20.14
N PHE A 47 -4.90 2.21 -20.22
CA PHE A 47 -3.85 1.95 -19.26
C PHE A 47 -4.20 2.54 -17.88
N GLN A 48 -4.67 3.79 -17.82
CA GLN A 48 -5.09 4.43 -16.57
C GLN A 48 -6.22 3.66 -15.88
N GLU A 49 -7.25 3.23 -16.63
CA GLU A 49 -8.33 2.40 -16.12
C GLU A 49 -7.82 1.07 -15.56
N SER A 50 -6.88 0.43 -16.26
CA SER A 50 -6.27 -0.84 -15.83
C SER A 50 -5.41 -0.65 -14.57
N MET A 51 -4.64 0.42 -14.51
CA MET A 51 -3.83 0.79 -13.35
C MET A 51 -4.71 1.06 -12.13
N LEU A 52 -5.78 1.85 -12.29
CA LEU A 52 -6.73 2.14 -11.22
C LEU A 52 -7.40 0.85 -10.71
N LYS A 53 -7.77 -0.05 -11.63
CA LYS A 53 -8.34 -1.35 -11.27
C LYS A 53 -7.37 -2.18 -10.43
N GLU A 54 -6.10 -2.28 -10.83
CA GLU A 54 -5.07 -2.99 -10.06
C GLU A 54 -4.86 -2.36 -8.68
N MET A 55 -4.81 -1.03 -8.60
CA MET A 55 -4.70 -0.32 -7.31
C MET A 55 -5.87 -0.63 -6.38
N VAL A 56 -7.11 -0.49 -6.87
CA VAL A 56 -8.32 -0.74 -6.07
C VAL A 56 -8.38 -2.19 -5.59
N GLN A 57 -8.06 -3.14 -6.49
CA GLN A 57 -8.05 -4.56 -6.14
C GLN A 57 -7.00 -4.87 -5.07
N GLU A 58 -5.79 -4.33 -5.20
CA GLU A 58 -4.71 -4.59 -4.23
C GLU A 58 -4.96 -3.90 -2.89
N MET A 59 -5.52 -2.68 -2.88
CA MET A 59 -5.94 -2.01 -1.65
C MET A 59 -7.00 -2.83 -0.88
N GLY A 60 -7.96 -3.44 -1.58
CA GLY A 60 -8.89 -4.39 -0.97
C GLY A 60 -8.19 -5.63 -0.40
N GLY A 61 -7.13 -6.10 -1.07
CA GLY A 61 -6.24 -7.15 -0.57
C GLY A 61 -5.51 -6.76 0.71
N TRP A 62 -4.93 -5.56 0.77
CA TRP A 62 -4.28 -5.03 1.96
C TRP A 62 -5.24 -4.85 3.13
N MET A 63 -6.48 -4.45 2.85
CA MET A 63 -7.53 -4.39 3.86
C MET A 63 -7.83 -5.76 4.48
N ASN A 64 -7.98 -6.79 3.64
CA ASN A 64 -8.19 -8.16 4.12
C ASN A 64 -6.99 -8.71 4.91
N GLN A 65 -5.78 -8.24 4.62
CA GLN A 65 -4.54 -8.64 5.29
C GLN A 65 -4.24 -7.83 6.57
N GLY A 66 -5.03 -6.79 6.86
CA GLY A 66 -4.77 -5.86 7.96
C GLY A 66 -3.60 -4.90 7.73
N SER A 67 -3.13 -4.79 6.48
CA SER A 67 -2.10 -3.83 6.05
C SER A 67 -2.70 -2.48 5.61
N LEU A 68 -4.04 -2.36 5.61
CA LEU A 68 -4.78 -1.11 5.45
C LEU A 68 -6.07 -1.19 6.27
N SER A 69 -6.42 -0.18 7.04
CA SER A 69 -7.73 -0.12 7.71
C SER A 69 -8.78 0.54 6.81
N PHE A 70 -10.06 0.33 7.14
CA PHE A 70 -11.16 1.03 6.46
C PHE A 70 -11.08 2.55 6.64
N GLU A 71 -10.61 3.04 7.79
CA GLU A 71 -10.42 4.47 8.03
C GLU A 71 -9.34 5.05 7.12
N GLU A 72 -8.20 4.37 7.01
CA GLU A 72 -7.10 4.75 6.12
C GLU A 72 -7.51 4.71 4.63
N MET A 73 -8.35 3.75 4.23
CA MET A 73 -8.87 3.68 2.86
C MET A 73 -9.78 4.87 2.51
N ASN A 74 -10.42 5.51 3.50
CA ASN A 74 -11.22 6.71 3.30
C ASN A 74 -10.42 8.00 3.49
N ASN A 75 -9.16 7.90 3.90
CA ASN A 75 -8.28 9.05 4.11
C ASN A 75 -7.54 9.40 2.81
N LYS A 76 -7.79 10.60 2.29
CA LYS A 76 -7.16 11.10 1.05
C LYS A 76 -5.65 11.19 1.14
N ASP A 77 -5.11 11.60 2.28
CA ASP A 77 -3.66 11.74 2.47
C ASP A 77 -2.99 10.37 2.45
N THR A 78 -3.62 9.35 3.07
CA THR A 78 -3.12 7.97 3.02
C THR A 78 -3.14 7.42 1.59
N LEU A 79 -4.24 7.60 0.85
CA LEU A 79 -4.32 7.18 -0.54
C LEU A 79 -3.29 7.88 -1.43
N MET A 80 -3.06 9.18 -1.20
CA MET A 80 -2.04 9.94 -1.91
C MET A 80 -0.63 9.44 -1.58
N GLN A 81 -0.34 9.14 -0.32
CA GLN A 81 0.94 8.58 0.10
C GLN A 81 1.18 7.21 -0.56
N ILE A 82 0.19 6.31 -0.52
CA ILE A 82 0.26 5.01 -1.19
C ILE A 82 0.51 5.20 -2.69
N GLY A 83 -0.22 6.10 -3.34
CA GLY A 83 -0.04 6.41 -4.76
C GLY A 83 1.37 6.90 -5.09
N ASN A 84 1.93 7.76 -4.23
CA ASN A 84 3.30 8.25 -4.38
C ASN A 84 4.34 7.14 -4.23
N GLU A 85 4.21 6.28 -3.21
CA GLU A 85 5.12 5.14 -3.02
C GLU A 85 5.09 4.18 -4.21
N VAL A 86 3.89 3.89 -4.74
CA VAL A 86 3.75 3.08 -5.96
C VAL A 86 4.41 3.77 -7.15
N ALA A 87 4.23 5.08 -7.33
CA ALA A 87 4.83 5.83 -8.43
C ALA A 87 6.36 5.86 -8.35
N ILE A 88 6.93 5.99 -7.16
CA ILE A 88 8.38 5.92 -6.92
C ILE A 88 8.91 4.55 -7.32
N GLU A 89 8.29 3.48 -6.82
CA GLU A 89 8.69 2.10 -7.15
C GLU A 89 8.53 1.79 -8.65
N MET A 90 7.48 2.32 -9.30
CA MET A 90 7.32 2.23 -10.75
C MET A 90 8.43 2.98 -11.50
N TYR A 91 8.89 4.12 -11.00
CA TYR A 91 10.00 4.85 -11.61
C TYR A 91 11.30 4.05 -11.56
N GLU A 92 11.51 3.28 -10.50
CA GLU A 92 12.67 2.39 -10.36
C GLU A 92 12.55 1.13 -11.25
N ILE A 93 11.35 0.53 -11.34
CA ILE A 93 11.14 -0.73 -12.09
C ILE A 93 10.97 -0.49 -13.59
N CYS A 94 10.18 0.50 -13.97
CA CYS A 94 9.78 0.77 -15.36
C CYS A 94 9.76 2.29 -15.68
N PRO A 95 10.91 2.98 -15.63
CA PRO A 95 10.99 4.43 -15.82
C PRO A 95 10.38 4.90 -17.16
N GLY A 96 10.53 4.10 -18.22
CA GLY A 96 9.93 4.38 -19.53
C GLY A 96 8.41 4.54 -19.45
N ARG A 97 7.75 3.72 -18.64
CA ARG A 97 6.30 3.74 -18.47
C ARG A 97 5.82 4.95 -17.68
N VAL A 98 6.58 5.35 -16.67
CA VAL A 98 6.28 6.56 -15.89
C VAL A 98 6.44 7.81 -16.76
N MET A 99 7.48 7.87 -17.59
CA MET A 99 7.66 8.98 -18.55
C MET A 99 6.53 9.03 -19.60
N GLU A 100 6.02 7.90 -20.05
CA GLU A 100 4.85 7.87 -20.95
C GLU A 100 3.60 8.47 -20.29
N LEU A 101 3.35 8.12 -19.03
CA LEU A 101 2.24 8.67 -18.24
C LEU A 101 2.37 10.17 -18.03
N ASP A 102 3.56 10.63 -17.65
CA ASP A 102 3.83 12.05 -17.42
C ASP A 102 3.64 12.89 -18.69
N ASN A 103 4.11 12.38 -19.83
CA ASN A 103 3.89 13.00 -21.13
C ASN A 103 2.41 13.00 -21.51
N GLN A 104 1.65 11.95 -21.19
CA GLN A 104 0.21 11.89 -21.48
C GLN A 104 -0.59 12.87 -20.64
N TYR A 105 -0.24 13.02 -19.36
CA TYR A 105 -0.83 14.01 -18.45
C TYR A 105 -0.52 15.44 -18.92
N SER A 106 0.74 15.73 -19.25
CA SER A 106 1.18 17.04 -19.74
C SER A 106 0.50 17.46 -21.05
N ASN A 107 0.13 16.48 -21.90
CA ASN A 107 -0.56 16.71 -23.17
C ASN A 107 -2.10 16.71 -23.04
N GLY A 108 -2.66 16.56 -21.84
CA GLY A 108 -4.10 16.51 -21.59
C GLY A 108 -4.80 15.28 -22.18
N ALA A 109 -4.05 14.21 -22.46
CA ALA A 109 -4.60 12.92 -22.89
C ALA A 109 -5.11 12.09 -21.70
N LEU A 110 -4.68 12.46 -20.48
CA LEU A 110 -5.14 12.00 -19.17
C LEU A 110 -5.55 13.24 -18.36
#